data_AF-A0A497GZ13-F1
#
_entry.id   AF-A0A497GZ13-F1
#
_cell.length_a   1.000
_cell.length_b   1.000
_cell.length_c   1.000
_cell.angle_alpha   90.00
_cell.angle_beta   90.00
_cell.angle_gamma   90.00
#
_symmetry.space_group_name_H-M   'P 1'
#
loop_
_entity.id
_entity.type
_entity.pdbx_description
1 polymer ?
#
loop_
_entity_poly.entity_id
_entity_poly.type
_entity_poly.pdbx_seq_one_letter_code
_entity_poly.pdbx_strand_id
1 'polypeptide(L)' 'KANKFLHDVAYMVEYAKFQPNHPDFGTYDTILWTALSAVMAGESTPEDALDAVVKDLKDELGDKVIIK' A
#
# COMPACT_ATOMS: atom_id res chain seq x y z
N LYS A 1 21.04 24.42 17.41
CA LYS A 1 20.01 23.35 17.48
C LYS A 1 19.12 23.34 16.23
N ALA A 2 19.70 23.46 15.03
CA ALA A 2 18.96 23.18 13.79
C ALA A 2 18.95 21.66 13.58
N ASN A 3 17.86 21.09 13.06
CA ASN A 3 17.74 19.69 12.62
C ASN A 3 17.49 18.61 13.70
N LYS A 4 17.02 18.97 14.91
CA LYS A 4 16.61 17.96 15.92
C LYS A 4 15.55 17.00 15.36
N PHE A 5 14.51 17.55 14.70
CA PHE A 5 13.47 16.72 14.09
C PHE A 5 14.03 15.75 13.04
N LEU A 6 14.90 16.22 12.13
CA LEU A 6 15.51 15.37 11.10
C LEU A 6 16.37 14.25 11.73
N HIS A 7 17.12 14.55 12.78
CA HIS A 7 17.88 13.55 13.54
C HIS A 7 16.94 12.51 14.17
N ASP A 8 15.87 12.96 14.82
CA ASP A 8 14.93 12.09 15.54
C ASP A 8 14.14 11.15 14.61
N VAL A 9 13.95 11.51 13.32
CA VAL A 9 13.27 10.66 12.32
C VAL A 9 14.21 9.93 11.36
N ALA A 10 15.52 10.18 11.42
CA ALA A 10 16.48 9.62 10.47
C ALA A 10 16.44 8.09 10.41
N TYR A 11 16.20 7.43 11.54
CA TYR A 11 16.08 5.98 11.64
C TYR A 11 14.93 5.40 10.78
N MET A 12 13.89 6.20 10.47
CA MET A 12 12.74 5.73 9.70
C MET A 12 13.12 5.40 8.25
N VAL A 13 14.19 6.00 7.71
CA VAL A 13 14.67 5.73 6.35
C VAL A 13 15.13 4.28 6.20
N GLU A 14 15.58 3.63 7.27
CA GLU A 14 15.96 2.21 7.26
C GLU A 14 14.76 1.29 6.96
N TYR A 15 13.56 1.74 7.31
CA TYR A 15 12.30 1.01 7.13
C TYR A 15 11.52 1.47 5.89
N ALA A 16 11.83 2.65 5.36
CA ALA A 16 11.20 3.18 4.16
C ALA A 16 11.64 2.39 2.92
N LYS A 17 10.68 2.09 2.04
CA LYS A 17 10.94 1.54 0.70
C LYS A 17 10.46 2.54 -0.34
N PHE A 18 11.20 2.63 -1.45
CA PHE A 18 10.74 3.41 -2.59
C PHE A 18 9.45 2.81 -3.14
N GLN A 19 8.52 3.68 -3.53
CA GLN A 19 7.34 3.24 -4.28
C GLN A 19 7.79 2.64 -5.63
N PRO A 20 7.11 1.60 -6.13
CA PRO A 20 7.38 1.03 -7.44
C PRO A 20 7.31 2.09 -8.56
N ASN A 21 8.33 2.14 -9.41
CA ASN A 21 8.35 3.00 -10.61
C ASN A 21 7.79 2.25 -11.84
N HIS A 22 6.62 1.63 -11.68
CA HIS A 22 5.96 0.87 -12.74
C HIS A 22 4.74 1.64 -13.27
N PRO A 23 4.45 1.65 -14.58
CA PRO A 23 3.28 2.35 -15.12
C PRO A 23 1.95 1.94 -14.48
N ASP A 24 1.82 0.65 -14.16
CA ASP A 24 0.61 0.10 -13.53
C ASP A 24 0.56 0.30 -12.00
N PHE A 25 1.51 1.04 -11.39
CA PHE A 25 1.49 1.30 -9.95
C PHE A 25 0.22 2.06 -9.52
N GLY A 26 -0.31 2.95 -10.37
CA GLY A 26 -1.56 3.66 -10.08
C GLY A 26 -2.76 2.73 -9.89
N THR A 27 -2.84 1.65 -10.67
CA THR A 27 -3.89 0.62 -10.52
C THR A 27 -3.73 -0.12 -9.19
N TYR A 28 -2.51 -0.55 -8.86
CA TYR A 28 -2.20 -1.20 -7.58
C TYR A 28 -2.59 -0.31 -6.39
N ASP A 29 -2.18 0.96 -6.42
CA ASP A 29 -2.43 1.94 -5.35
C ASP A 29 -3.92 2.22 -5.16
N THR A 30 -4.67 2.34 -6.26
CA THR A 30 -6.12 2.54 -6.23
C THR A 30 -6.83 1.37 -5.54
N ILE A 31 -6.50 0.12 -5.91
CA ILE A 31 -7.11 -1.08 -5.32
C ILE A 31 -6.85 -1.13 -3.81
N LEU A 32 -5.60 -0.92 -3.38
CA LEU A 32 -5.25 -0.90 -1.96
C LEU A 32 -5.95 0.22 -1.21
N TRP A 33 -5.96 1.43 -1.76
CA TRP A 33 -6.50 2.59 -1.08
C TRP A 33 -8.02 2.51 -0.91
N THR A 34 -8.73 1.98 -1.91
CA THR A 34 -10.17 1.71 -1.82
C THR A 34 -10.48 0.73 -0.69
N ALA A 35 -9.77 -0.39 -0.62
CA ALA A 35 -9.98 -1.38 0.44
C ALA A 35 -9.65 -0.83 1.82
N LEU A 36 -8.54 -0.09 1.97
CA LEU A 36 -8.17 0.56 3.22
C LEU A 36 -9.23 1.57 3.67
N SER A 37 -9.79 2.33 2.72
CA SER A 37 -10.84 3.32 3.00
C SER A 37 -12.12 2.66 3.52
N ALA A 38 -12.52 1.52 2.95
CA ALA A 38 -13.67 0.76 3.42
C ALA A 38 -13.47 0.23 4.85
N VAL A 39 -12.27 -0.25 5.17
CA VAL A 39 -11.93 -0.68 6.55
C VAL A 39 -11.97 0.49 7.52
N MET A 40 -11.38 1.65 7.16
CA MET A 40 -11.40 2.85 8.00
C MET A 40 -12.83 3.37 8.24
N ALA A 41 -13.71 3.23 7.26
CA ALA A 41 -15.12 3.59 7.36
C ALA A 41 -15.96 2.57 8.16
N GLY A 42 -15.40 1.40 8.48
CA GLY A 42 -16.14 0.30 9.13
C GLY A 42 -17.08 -0.45 8.19
N GLU A 43 -16.92 -0.29 6.87
CA GLU A 43 -17.72 -0.92 5.83
C GLU A 43 -17.24 -2.34 5.50
N SER A 44 -15.98 -2.66 5.83
CA SER A 44 -15.36 -3.97 5.65
C SER A 44 -14.48 -4.33 6.84
N THR A 45 -14.37 -5.63 7.12
CA THR A 45 -13.31 -6.13 8.01
C THR A 45 -11.95 -6.07 7.29
N PRO A 46 -10.82 -6.02 8.03
CA PRO A 46 -9.49 -6.12 7.43
C PRO A 46 -9.29 -7.39 6.60
N GLU A 47 -9.83 -8.52 7.06
CA GLU A 47 -9.74 -9.81 6.38
C GLU A 47 -10.49 -9.80 5.05
N ASP A 48 -11.75 -9.35 5.06
CA ASP A 48 -12.57 -9.27 3.83
C ASP A 48 -11.96 -8.29 2.81
N ALA A 49 -11.41 -7.17 3.30
CA ALA A 49 -10.75 -6.17 2.47
C ALA A 49 -9.47 -6.72 1.83
N LEU A 50 -8.70 -7.54 2.55
CA LEU A 50 -7.51 -8.19 2.02
C LEU A 50 -7.87 -9.19 0.92
N ASP A 51 -8.91 -9.99 1.11
CA ASP A 51 -9.38 -10.94 0.10
C ASP A 51 -9.82 -10.22 -1.18
N ALA A 52 -10.53 -9.10 -1.04
CA ALA A 52 -10.90 -8.24 -2.16
C ALA A 52 -9.67 -7.68 -2.88
N VAL A 53 -8.68 -7.15 -2.16
CA VAL A 53 -7.42 -6.66 -2.75
C VAL A 53 -6.71 -7.76 -3.53
N VAL A 54 -6.54 -8.95 -2.95
CA VAL A 54 -5.84 -10.06 -3.61
C VAL A 54 -6.57 -10.48 -4.88
N LYS A 55 -7.91 -10.53 -4.83
CA LYS A 55 -8.73 -10.84 -6.01
C LYS A 55 -8.57 -9.77 -7.08
N ASP A 56 -8.77 -8.50 -6.76
CA ASP A 56 -8.78 -7.41 -7.72
C ASP A 56 -7.39 -7.17 -8.32
N LEU A 57 -6.32 -7.35 -7.54
CA LEU A 57 -4.95 -7.32 -8.05
C LEU A 57 -4.68 -8.45 -9.06
N LYS A 58 -5.21 -9.66 -8.82
CA LYS A 58 -5.08 -10.78 -9.77
C LYS A 58 -5.88 -10.52 -11.04
N ASP A 59 -7.08 -9.97 -10.91
CA ASP A 59 -7.97 -9.69 -12.04
C ASP A 59 -7.41 -8.57 -12.95
N GLU A 60 -6.87 -7.50 -12.37
CA GLU A 60 -6.41 -6.32 -13.12
C GLU A 60 -4.93 -6.39 -13.54
N LEU A 61 -4.06 -6.99 -12.72
CA LEU A 61 -2.61 -6.99 -12.95
C LEU A 61 -2.03 -8.37 -13.26
N GLY A 62 -2.73 -9.46 -12.89
CA GLY A 62 -2.29 -10.83 -13.15
C GLY A 62 -0.85 -11.07 -12.72
N ASP A 63 -0.02 -11.57 -13.64
CA ASP A 63 1.39 -11.90 -13.38
C ASP A 63 2.31 -10.66 -13.21
N LYS A 64 1.81 -9.44 -13.43
CA LYS A 64 2.59 -8.20 -13.23
C LYS A 64 2.76 -7.85 -11.75
N VAL A 65 1.99 -8.49 -10.87
CA VAL A 65 2.08 -8.34 -9.42
C VAL A 65 2.44 -9.68 -8.79
N ILE A 66 3.44 -9.67 -7.91
CA ILE A 66 3.88 -10.87 -7.20
C ILE A 66 3.27 -10.86 -5.80
N ILE A 67 2.34 -11.78 -5.54
CA ILE A 67 1.73 -11.99 -4.22
C ILE A 67 2.39 -13.21 -3.59
N LYS A 68 2.97 -13.05 -2.40
CA LYS A 68 3.67 -14.11 -1.65
C LYS A 68 3.14 -14.25 -0.24
#